data_AF-A0A559MKL5-F1
#
_entry.id   AF-A0A559MKL5-F1
#
_cell.length_a   1.000
_cell.length_b   1.000
_cell.length_c   1.000
_cell.angle_alpha   90.00
_cell.angle_beta   90.00
_cell.angle_gamma   90.00
#
_symmetry.space_group_name_H-M   'P 1'
#
loop_
_entity.id
_entity.type
_entity.pdbx_description
1 polymer ?
#
loop_
_entity_poly.entity_id
_entity_poly.type
_entity_poly.pdbx_seq_one_letter_code
_entity_poly.pdbx_strand_id
1 'polypeptide(L)'
;MASPELSARLQYLNDSAHLLAATAPETSRHLMSRHDSLLFDSNLDPPNTQKREACGACGTIMIVGWNGILELKQLGRKNKRRQGKVSNPPRAVVYKCECCGSKTRKSLPTPLQKHKPGTKSSKAVSVADAASSGTLQTKENPGLGQSSNANSKKRAKSRKQSSLQAIIAKQKASEGASASGFGLDLMDFMKNG
;
A
#
# COMPACT_ATOMS: atom_id res chain seq x y z
N MET A 1 4.20 -14.26 29.33
CA MET A 1 2.72 -14.19 29.30
C MET A 1 2.29 -13.38 30.51
N ALA A 2 1.51 -12.33 30.31
CA ALA A 2 1.06 -11.47 31.42
C ALA A 2 0.14 -12.26 32.37
N SER A 3 0.20 -11.99 33.68
CA SER A 3 -0.74 -12.56 34.65
C SER A 3 -2.17 -12.09 34.35
N PRO A 4 -3.21 -12.91 34.58
CA PRO A 4 -4.60 -12.57 34.25
C PRO A 4 -5.09 -11.29 34.95
N GLU A 5 -4.66 -11.04 36.19
CA GLU A 5 -4.97 -9.82 36.93
C GLU A 5 -4.40 -8.56 36.28
N LEU A 6 -3.17 -8.65 35.77
CA LEU A 6 -2.49 -7.55 35.08
C LEU A 6 -3.23 -7.22 33.79
N SER A 7 -3.59 -8.22 32.99
CA SER A 7 -4.37 -7.99 31.77
C SER A 7 -5.73 -7.36 32.05
N ALA A 8 -6.45 -7.81 33.08
CA ALA A 8 -7.73 -7.22 33.46
C ALA A 8 -7.57 -5.76 33.91
N ARG A 9 -6.50 -5.46 34.65
CA ARG A 9 -6.17 -4.10 35.08
C ARG A 9 -5.84 -3.18 33.91
N LEU A 10 -5.05 -3.65 32.94
CA LEU A 10 -4.74 -2.87 31.74
C LEU A 10 -6.00 -2.58 30.92
N GLN A 11 -6.85 -3.58 30.70
CA GLN A 11 -8.13 -3.40 30.02
C GLN A 11 -9.01 -2.38 30.74
N TYR A 12 -9.19 -2.53 32.05
CA TYR A 12 -9.98 -1.59 32.85
C TYR A 12 -9.48 -0.15 32.73
N LEU A 13 -8.16 0.08 32.83
CA LEU A 13 -7.59 1.42 32.71
C LEU A 13 -7.78 2.00 31.30
N ASN A 14 -7.56 1.18 30.27
CA ASN A 14 -7.74 1.58 28.88
C ASN A 14 -9.21 1.97 28.62
N ASP A 15 -10.15 1.09 28.95
CA ASP A 15 -11.57 1.29 28.69
C ASP A 15 -12.12 2.47 29.48
N SER A 16 -11.76 2.59 30.77
CA SER A 16 -12.16 3.73 31.61
C SER A 16 -11.61 5.05 31.07
N ALA A 17 -10.36 5.06 30.57
CA ALA A 17 -9.79 6.25 29.95
C ALA A 17 -10.56 6.65 28.68
N HIS A 18 -10.94 5.69 27.84
CA HIS A 18 -11.75 5.95 26.64
C HIS A 18 -13.16 6.44 26.96
N LEU A 19 -13.82 5.87 27.98
CA LEU A 19 -15.14 6.31 28.43
C LEU A 19 -15.14 7.75 28.93
N LEU A 20 -14.09 8.16 29.64
CA LEU A 20 -13.96 9.49 30.22
C LEU A 20 -13.34 10.52 29.28
N ALA A 21 -12.90 10.12 28.08
CA ALA A 21 -12.14 10.98 27.16
C ALA A 21 -12.85 12.30 26.84
N ALA A 22 -14.18 12.25 26.71
CA ALA A 22 -15.00 13.41 26.35
C ALA A 22 -15.50 14.22 27.54
N THR A 23 -15.86 13.54 28.65
CA THR A 23 -16.50 14.16 29.82
C THR A 23 -15.49 14.66 30.85
N ALA A 24 -14.35 14.00 30.96
CA ALA A 24 -13.30 14.30 31.91
C ALA A 24 -11.90 14.02 31.30
N PRO A 25 -11.42 14.90 30.40
CA PRO A 25 -10.17 14.68 29.66
C PRO A 25 -8.93 14.59 30.55
N GLU A 26 -8.92 15.27 31.70
CA GLU A 26 -7.82 15.21 32.66
C GLU A 26 -7.71 13.84 33.35
N THR A 27 -8.85 13.26 33.74
CA THR A 27 -8.89 11.95 34.41
C THR A 27 -8.57 10.85 33.40
N SER A 28 -9.14 10.94 32.19
CA SER A 28 -8.80 10.08 31.07
C SER A 28 -7.29 10.04 30.81
N ARG A 29 -6.66 11.23 30.76
CA ARG A 29 -5.21 11.38 30.58
C ARG A 29 -4.41 10.71 31.71
N HIS A 30 -4.84 10.87 32.96
CA HIS A 30 -4.19 10.25 34.11
C HIS A 30 -4.27 8.71 34.05
N LEU A 31 -5.46 8.17 33.76
CA LEU A 31 -5.68 6.73 33.64
C LEU A 31 -4.83 6.12 32.51
N MET A 32 -4.78 6.79 31.35
CA MET A 32 -4.00 6.34 30.22
C MET A 32 -2.49 6.42 30.47
N SER A 33 -2.02 7.48 31.14
CA SER A 33 -0.61 7.58 31.56
C SER A 33 -0.24 6.44 32.53
N ARG A 34 -1.15 6.06 33.43
CA ARG A 34 -0.94 4.94 34.35
C ARG A 34 -0.93 3.60 33.60
N HIS A 35 -1.81 3.44 32.63
CA HIS A 35 -1.85 2.27 31.74
C HIS A 35 -0.52 2.10 30.99
N ASP A 36 -0.02 3.16 30.36
CA ASP A 36 1.25 3.14 29.61
C ASP A 36 2.46 2.86 30.51
N SER A 37 2.45 3.38 31.74
CA SER A 37 3.49 3.09 32.74
C SER A 37 3.49 1.60 33.12
N LEU A 38 2.31 1.01 33.34
CA LEU A 38 2.19 -0.42 33.67
C LEU A 38 2.57 -1.33 32.50
N LEU A 39 2.26 -0.93 31.26
CA LEU A 39 2.73 -1.63 30.07
C LEU A 39 4.25 -1.64 29.99
N PHE A 40 4.88 -0.49 30.25
CA PHE A 40 6.34 -0.36 30.28
C PHE A 40 6.97 -1.23 31.37
N ASP A 41 6.46 -1.15 32.60
CA ASP A 41 6.96 -1.93 33.75
C ASP A 41 6.86 -3.44 33.51
N SER A 42 5.80 -3.87 32.81
CA SER A 42 5.57 -5.28 32.47
C SER A 42 6.30 -5.76 31.22
N ASN A 43 7.12 -4.90 30.57
CA ASN A 43 7.81 -5.18 29.31
C ASN A 43 6.85 -5.64 28.19
N LEU A 44 5.61 -5.14 28.22
CA LEU A 44 4.61 -5.42 27.20
C LEU A 44 4.63 -4.28 26.18
N ASP A 45 4.95 -4.63 24.94
CA ASP A 45 4.98 -3.66 23.86
C ASP A 45 3.59 -3.52 23.24
N PRO A 46 2.94 -2.34 23.31
CA PRO A 46 1.63 -2.17 22.69
C PRO A 46 1.76 -2.20 21.15
N PRO A 47 0.75 -2.71 20.43
CA PRO A 47 0.73 -2.69 18.98
C PRO A 47 0.80 -1.25 18.44
N ASN A 48 1.32 -1.11 17.22
CA ASN A 48 1.54 0.19 16.57
C ASN A 48 0.26 1.03 16.36
N THR A 49 -0.92 0.39 16.44
CA THR A 49 -2.25 1.02 16.43
C THR A 49 -2.54 1.69 17.77
N GLN A 50 -2.39 0.97 18.87
CA GLN A 50 -2.60 1.49 20.23
C GLN A 50 -1.62 2.64 20.56
N LYS A 51 -0.37 2.56 20.08
CA LYS A 51 0.61 3.67 20.13
C LYS A 51 0.18 4.95 19.38
N ARG A 52 -0.97 4.96 18.69
CA ARG A 52 -1.55 6.16 18.02
C ARG A 52 -2.75 6.70 18.76
N GLU A 53 -3.38 5.88 19.59
CA GLU A 53 -4.64 6.21 20.26
C GLU A 53 -4.42 7.20 21.39
N ALA A 54 -3.25 7.16 22.03
CA ALA A 54 -2.87 8.10 23.08
C ALA A 54 -1.50 8.73 22.84
N CYS A 55 -1.30 9.90 23.46
CA CYS A 55 -0.04 10.59 23.51
C CYS A 55 0.90 9.88 24.49
N GLY A 56 1.98 9.27 23.99
CA GLY A 56 2.96 8.58 24.84
C GLY A 56 3.77 9.48 25.79
N ALA A 57 3.58 10.81 25.76
CA ALA A 57 4.22 11.72 26.70
C ALA A 57 3.31 12.07 27.88
N CYS A 58 2.04 12.39 27.62
CA CYS A 58 1.13 12.87 28.66
C CYS A 58 -0.08 11.97 28.91
N GLY A 59 -0.35 10.97 28.07
CA GLY A 59 -1.50 10.06 28.15
C GLY A 59 -2.77 10.58 27.47
N THR A 60 -2.77 11.76 26.83
CA THR A 60 -3.99 12.29 26.22
C THR A 60 -4.45 11.42 25.05
N ILE A 61 -5.72 11.02 25.03
CA ILE A 61 -6.31 10.29 23.90
C ILE A 61 -6.33 11.21 22.66
N MET A 62 -5.67 10.75 21.60
CA MET A 62 -5.38 11.49 20.38
C MET A 62 -6.55 11.40 19.40
N ILE A 63 -7.53 12.28 19.57
CA ILE A 63 -8.62 12.48 18.61
C ILE A 63 -8.23 13.62 17.66
N VAL A 64 -8.08 13.29 16.36
CA VAL A 64 -7.71 14.27 15.33
C VAL A 64 -8.80 15.33 15.22
N GLY A 65 -8.41 16.60 15.36
CA GLY A 65 -9.33 17.74 15.32
C GLY A 65 -9.89 18.15 16.68
N TRP A 66 -9.56 17.45 17.77
CA TRP A 66 -9.95 17.85 19.12
C TRP A 66 -8.76 18.14 20.03
N ASN A 67 -7.89 17.14 20.26
CA ASN A 67 -6.70 17.27 21.12
C ASN A 67 -5.41 16.90 20.36
N GLY A 68 -5.53 16.72 19.05
CA GLY A 68 -4.48 16.19 18.19
C GLY A 68 -4.53 16.80 16.80
N ILE A 69 -3.36 17.22 16.31
CA ILE A 69 -3.16 17.72 14.95
C ILE A 69 -2.44 16.66 14.12
N LEU A 70 -2.94 16.43 12.90
CA LEU A 70 -2.32 15.54 11.92
C LEU A 70 -1.70 16.34 10.77
N GLU A 71 -0.38 16.30 10.64
CA GLU A 71 0.33 16.96 9.54
C GLU A 71 1.00 15.94 8.62
N LEU A 72 0.73 16.01 7.31
CA LEU A 72 1.45 15.22 6.31
C LEU A 72 2.69 15.98 5.83
N LYS A 73 3.88 15.49 6.18
CA LYS A 73 5.17 16.06 5.78
C LYS A 73 5.85 15.21 4.71
N GLN A 74 6.28 15.85 3.63
CA GLN A 74 7.19 15.22 2.69
C GLN A 74 8.61 15.26 3.28
N LEU A 75 9.29 14.11 3.33
CA LEU A 75 10.71 14.09 3.64
C LEU A 75 11.46 14.59 2.40
N GLY A 76 11.85 15.86 2.43
CA GLY A 76 12.64 16.47 1.37
C GLY A 76 13.93 15.68 1.13
N ARG A 77 14.28 15.45 -0.15
CA ARG A 77 15.59 14.95 -0.53
C ARG A 77 16.61 16.04 -0.18
N LYS A 78 17.38 15.88 0.89
CA LYS A 78 18.61 16.67 1.06
C LYS A 78 19.47 16.43 -0.18
N ASN A 79 19.78 17.51 -0.90
CA ASN A 79 20.48 17.55 -2.17
C ASN A 79 21.61 16.51 -2.28
N LYS A 80 21.31 15.35 -2.88
CA LYS A 80 22.32 14.54 -3.55
C LYS A 80 22.06 14.71 -5.04
N ARG A 81 22.81 15.65 -5.62
CA ARG A 81 23.03 15.71 -7.07
C ARG A 81 23.36 14.28 -7.53
N ARG A 82 22.72 13.90 -8.64
CA ARG A 82 23.00 12.73 -9.50
C ARG A 82 22.08 11.51 -9.30
N GLN A 83 21.57 11.13 -10.47
CA GLN A 83 21.04 9.84 -10.91
C GLN A 83 19.52 9.68 -10.92
N GLY A 84 19.03 9.59 -12.15
CA GLY A 84 17.65 9.41 -12.53
C GLY A 84 17.06 8.13 -11.95
N LYS A 85 16.15 8.32 -11.00
CA LYS A 85 14.90 7.57 -10.90
C LYS A 85 13.93 8.50 -10.20
N VAL A 86 12.77 8.71 -10.82
CA VAL A 86 11.66 9.49 -10.27
C VAL A 86 11.07 8.69 -9.12
N SER A 87 11.80 8.38 -8.04
CA SER A 87 11.18 7.78 -6.86
C SER A 87 10.46 8.88 -6.09
N ASN A 88 9.16 8.68 -5.86
CA ASN A 88 8.35 9.60 -5.06
C ASN A 88 9.03 9.82 -3.70
N PRO A 89 9.10 11.08 -3.20
CA PRO A 89 9.73 11.34 -1.91
C PRO A 89 8.97 10.60 -0.80
N PRO A 90 9.68 10.00 0.17
CA PRO A 90 9.02 9.36 1.29
C PRO A 90 8.16 10.38 2.04
N ARG A 91 6.92 10.01 2.35
CA ARG A 91 5.98 10.85 3.10
C ARG A 91 5.98 10.40 4.55
N ALA A 92 5.71 11.30 5.48
CA ALA A 92 5.57 10.98 6.87
C ALA A 92 4.38 11.73 7.46
N VAL A 93 3.65 11.06 8.33
CA VAL A 93 2.57 11.64 9.11
C VAL A 93 3.14 12.05 10.46
N VAL A 94 2.91 13.30 10.85
CA VAL A 94 3.29 13.84 12.15
C VAL A 94 2.02 14.09 12.95
N TYR A 95 1.89 13.39 14.07
CA TYR A 95 0.84 13.62 15.06
C TYR A 95 1.39 14.60 16.09
N LYS A 96 0.68 15.67 16.41
CA LYS A 96 1.04 16.63 17.46
C LYS A 96 -0.06 16.63 18.52
N CYS A 97 0.31 16.40 19.77
CA CYS A 97 -0.60 16.55 20.91
C CYS A 97 -0.76 18.03 21.25
N GLU A 98 -2.00 18.49 21.43
CA GLU A 98 -2.28 19.88 21.80
C GLU A 98 -2.16 20.12 23.30
N CYS A 99 -2.35 19.09 24.13
CA CYS A 99 -2.23 19.22 25.59
C CYS A 99 -0.77 19.43 26.05
N CYS A 100 0.20 18.69 25.49
CA CYS A 100 1.61 18.76 25.90
C CYS A 100 2.58 19.21 24.80
N GLY A 101 2.12 19.38 23.55
CA GLY A 101 2.94 19.79 22.43
C GLY A 101 3.85 18.71 21.83
N SER A 102 3.86 17.49 22.38
CA SER A 102 4.69 16.38 21.90
C SER A 102 4.33 16.00 20.45
N LYS A 103 5.33 15.52 19.69
CA LYS A 103 5.20 15.20 18.27
C LYS A 103 5.65 13.77 18.00
N THR A 104 4.78 12.97 17.40
CA THR A 104 5.06 11.59 16.99
C THR A 104 5.09 11.50 15.47
N ARG A 105 6.22 11.07 14.91
CA ARG A 105 6.43 10.97 13.45
C ARG A 105 6.36 9.51 13.00
N LYS A 106 5.47 9.20 12.04
CA LYS A 106 5.36 7.88 11.41
C LYS A 106 5.67 7.98 9.93
N SER A 107 6.63 7.21 9.44
CA SER A 107 6.93 7.11 8.01
C SER A 107 5.81 6.36 7.29
N LEU A 108 5.32 6.92 6.18
CA LEU A 108 4.45 6.19 5.28
C LEU A 108 5.32 5.40 4.28
N PRO A 109 4.93 4.15 3.97
CA PRO A 109 5.62 3.40 2.92
C PRO A 109 5.50 4.15 1.59
N THR A 110 6.61 4.26 0.87
CA THR A 110 6.61 4.84 -0.47
C THR A 110 5.78 3.94 -1.39
N PRO A 111 4.77 4.48 -2.11
CA PRO A 111 4.00 3.67 -3.03
C PRO A 111 4.94 3.08 -4.10
N LEU A 112 4.96 1.75 -4.18
CA LEU A 112 5.73 1.03 -5.18
C LEU A 112 5.28 1.48 -6.57
N GLN A 113 6.21 1.94 -7.39
CA GLN A 113 5.90 2.37 -8.73
C GLN A 113 5.59 1.15 -9.59
N LYS A 114 4.36 1.10 -10.13
CA LYS A 114 4.04 0.17 -11.22
C LYS A 114 4.97 0.48 -12.39
N HIS A 115 5.91 -0.43 -12.66
CA HIS A 115 6.77 -0.35 -13.83
C HIS A 115 5.87 -0.36 -15.08
N LYS A 116 5.76 0.78 -15.77
CA LYS A 116 5.31 0.77 -17.17
C LYS A 116 6.46 0.14 -17.97
N PRO A 117 6.22 -0.93 -18.75
CA PRO A 117 7.24 -1.47 -19.63
C PRO A 117 7.52 -0.42 -20.70
N GLY A 118 8.62 0.31 -20.55
CA GLY A 118 9.12 1.22 -21.56
C GLY A 118 9.62 0.41 -22.75
N THR A 119 8.95 0.58 -23.89
CA THR A 119 9.39 0.09 -25.20
C THR A 119 10.74 0.72 -25.50
N LYS A 120 11.83 0.00 -25.23
CA LYS A 120 13.15 0.37 -25.73
C LYS A 120 13.19 -0.02 -27.20
N SER A 121 13.12 0.97 -28.08
CA SER A 121 13.51 0.82 -29.48
C SER A 121 14.99 0.45 -29.50
N SER A 122 15.27 -0.78 -29.90
CA SER A 122 16.60 -1.29 -30.20
C SER A 122 17.14 -0.58 -31.44
N LYS A 123 18.13 0.29 -31.27
CA LYS A 123 19.00 0.70 -32.38
C LYS A 123 20.15 -0.31 -32.45
N ALA A 124 20.05 -1.20 -33.43
CA ALA A 124 21.13 -2.06 -33.88
C ALA A 124 22.11 -1.22 -34.73
N VAL A 125 23.41 -1.33 -34.45
CA VAL A 125 24.48 -1.05 -35.42
C VAL A 125 25.63 -2.03 -35.14
N SER A 126 25.80 -2.95 -36.09
CA SER A 126 26.97 -3.78 -36.44
C SER A 126 27.99 -2.91 -37.22
N VAL A 127 29.32 -3.13 -37.37
CA VAL A 127 30.31 -4.20 -37.11
C VAL A 127 31.74 -3.63 -37.35
N ALA A 128 32.78 -4.39 -36.92
CA ALA A 128 34.21 -4.46 -37.37
C ALA A 128 35.28 -3.65 -36.60
N ASP A 129 36.51 -4.10 -36.38
CA ASP A 129 37.20 -5.41 -36.24
C ASP A 129 38.69 -5.10 -35.91
N ALA A 130 39.36 -5.82 -34.99
CA ALA A 130 40.84 -5.87 -34.85
C ALA A 130 41.31 -6.91 -33.81
N ALA A 131 41.61 -8.11 -34.32
CA ALA A 131 42.65 -9.10 -33.96
C ALA A 131 43.24 -9.20 -32.53
N SER A 132 43.14 -10.40 -31.91
CA SER A 132 44.27 -11.34 -31.78
C SER A 132 43.94 -12.62 -30.96
N SER A 133 44.25 -13.76 -31.58
CA SER A 133 44.71 -15.07 -31.07
C SER A 133 44.02 -15.80 -29.90
N GLY A 134 43.58 -17.04 -30.19
CA GLY A 134 43.60 -18.14 -29.21
C GLY A 134 42.52 -19.24 -29.34
N THR A 135 42.80 -20.26 -30.14
CA THR A 135 42.64 -21.69 -29.77
C THR A 135 41.24 -22.36 -29.72
N LEU A 136 40.99 -23.14 -30.79
CA LEU A 136 40.48 -24.53 -30.86
C LEU A 136 38.99 -24.92 -30.68
N GLN A 137 38.53 -25.61 -31.74
CA GLN A 137 37.59 -26.75 -31.85
C GLN A 137 36.07 -26.48 -31.77
N THR A 138 35.15 -27.16 -32.46
CA THR A 138 34.99 -27.90 -33.75
C THR A 138 33.57 -28.53 -33.64
N LYS A 139 32.84 -28.64 -34.76
CA LYS A 139 31.54 -29.34 -35.03
C LYS A 139 30.23 -28.56 -34.88
N GLU A 140 29.21 -28.66 -35.75
CA GLU A 140 28.99 -29.18 -37.11
C GLU A 140 27.51 -28.79 -37.44
N ASN A 141 27.32 -27.87 -38.39
CA ASN A 141 26.34 -27.73 -39.51
C ASN A 141 24.90 -28.36 -39.48
N PRO A 142 24.04 -28.19 -40.53
CA PRO A 142 22.96 -27.19 -40.61
C PRO A 142 21.55 -27.77 -40.92
N GLY A 143 20.52 -26.92 -41.03
CA GLY A 143 19.25 -27.34 -41.64
C GLY A 143 18.16 -26.27 -41.69
N LEU A 144 18.00 -25.64 -42.85
CA LEU A 144 16.91 -24.73 -43.22
C LEU A 144 15.55 -25.47 -43.23
N GLY A 145 14.49 -24.79 -42.78
CA GLY A 145 13.11 -25.29 -42.87
C GLY A 145 12.09 -24.17 -42.68
N GLN A 146 11.28 -23.94 -43.70
CA GLN A 146 10.34 -22.83 -43.88
C GLN A 146 9.09 -22.89 -42.98
N SER A 147 8.35 -21.77 -42.98
CA SER A 147 6.88 -21.69 -42.89
C SER A 147 6.23 -21.81 -41.50
N SER A 148 5.54 -20.74 -41.08
CA SER A 148 4.09 -20.77 -40.84
C SER A 148 3.57 -19.48 -40.17
N ASN A 149 2.86 -18.71 -40.99
CA ASN A 149 1.49 -18.26 -40.76
C ASN A 149 0.99 -17.99 -39.32
N ALA A 150 0.64 -16.72 -39.13
CA ALA A 150 -0.75 -16.34 -38.77
C ALA A 150 -1.27 -16.53 -37.33
N ASN A 151 -0.43 -16.44 -36.26
CA ASN A 151 -0.95 -16.41 -34.87
C ASN A 151 -0.87 -15.05 -34.14
N SER A 152 -0.22 -14.04 -34.72
CA SER A 152 0.01 -12.74 -34.04
C SER A 152 -1.23 -11.81 -34.02
N LYS A 153 -2.08 -11.85 -35.04
CA LYS A 153 -3.26 -10.98 -35.13
C LYS A 153 -4.49 -11.49 -34.36
N LYS A 154 -4.58 -12.80 -34.04
CA LYS A 154 -5.75 -13.38 -33.34
C LYS A 154 -5.71 -13.13 -31.82
N ARG A 155 -4.55 -13.14 -31.18
CA ARG A 155 -4.41 -12.88 -29.72
C ARG A 155 -4.58 -11.42 -29.30
N ALA A 156 -4.36 -10.46 -30.19
CA ALA A 156 -4.58 -9.04 -29.91
C ALA A 156 -6.07 -8.65 -29.91
N LYS A 157 -6.92 -9.41 -30.62
CA LYS A 157 -8.37 -9.17 -30.69
C LYS A 157 -9.11 -9.75 -29.47
N SER A 158 -8.72 -10.92 -28.97
CA SER A 158 -9.35 -11.51 -27.76
C SER A 158 -9.09 -10.69 -26.48
N ARG A 159 -7.94 -10.01 -26.38
CA ARG A 159 -7.63 -9.11 -25.23
C ARG A 159 -8.42 -7.80 -25.23
N LYS A 160 -8.90 -7.33 -26.38
CA LYS A 160 -9.74 -6.12 -26.44
C LYS A 160 -11.21 -6.43 -26.16
N GLN A 161 -11.66 -7.64 -26.45
CA GLN A 161 -13.02 -8.10 -26.16
C GLN A 161 -13.26 -8.50 -24.69
N SER A 162 -12.21 -8.65 -23.88
CA SER A 162 -12.32 -8.90 -22.44
C SER A 162 -12.22 -7.61 -21.60
N SER A 163 -12.17 -6.44 -22.23
CA SER A 163 -12.18 -5.17 -21.50
C SER A 163 -13.60 -4.85 -21.04
N LEU A 164 -13.75 -4.31 -19.84
CA LEU A 164 -15.04 -4.05 -19.21
C LEU A 164 -15.93 -3.15 -20.09
N GLN A 165 -15.33 -2.19 -20.80
CA GLN A 165 -16.01 -1.34 -21.79
C GLN A 165 -16.51 -2.14 -23.00
N ALA A 166 -15.78 -3.15 -23.46
CA ALA A 166 -16.22 -4.03 -24.54
C ALA A 166 -17.35 -4.97 -24.11
N ILE A 167 -17.36 -5.40 -22.83
CA ILE A 167 -18.45 -6.20 -22.26
C ILE A 167 -19.74 -5.36 -22.20
N ILE A 168 -19.66 -4.09 -21.76
CA ILE A 168 -20.80 -3.15 -21.73
C ILE A 168 -21.31 -2.86 -23.14
N ALA A 169 -20.41 -2.60 -24.11
CA ALA A 169 -20.81 -2.35 -25.50
C ALA A 169 -21.49 -3.56 -26.14
N LYS A 170 -21.07 -4.78 -25.77
CA LYS A 170 -21.68 -6.02 -26.25
C LYS A 170 -23.03 -6.28 -25.58
N GLN A 171 -23.20 -5.93 -24.30
CA GLN A 171 -24.50 -5.95 -23.61
C GLN A 171 -25.52 -5.01 -24.26
N LYS A 172 -25.11 -3.77 -24.60
CA LYS A 172 -25.97 -2.82 -25.33
C LYS A 172 -26.36 -3.31 -26.73
N ALA A 173 -25.50 -4.11 -27.38
CA ALA A 173 -25.81 -4.71 -28.68
C ALA A 173 -26.69 -5.98 -28.56
N SER A 174 -26.76 -6.62 -27.39
CA SER A 174 -27.58 -7.81 -27.15
C SER A 174 -29.00 -7.51 -26.63
N GLU A 175 -29.35 -6.25 -26.36
CA GLU A 175 -30.72 -5.86 -25.99
C GLU A 175 -31.75 -6.06 -27.12
N GLY A 176 -31.31 -6.40 -28.35
CA GLY A 176 -32.18 -6.71 -29.49
C GLY A 176 -32.39 -8.21 -29.80
N ALA A 177 -31.79 -9.14 -29.06
CA ALA A 177 -31.96 -10.58 -29.30
C ALA A 177 -32.10 -11.34 -27.98
N SER A 178 -33.35 -11.63 -27.63
CA SER A 178 -33.73 -12.44 -26.49
C SER A 178 -33.10 -13.84 -26.50
N ALA A 179 -32.96 -14.39 -25.28
CA ALA A 179 -32.75 -15.80 -24.93
C ALA A 179 -31.30 -16.34 -25.02
N SER A 180 -30.58 -16.26 -23.89
CA SER A 180 -29.93 -17.42 -23.22
C SER A 180 -28.87 -16.96 -22.20
N GLY A 181 -29.25 -17.05 -20.92
CA GLY A 181 -28.38 -17.37 -19.77
C GLY A 181 -27.11 -16.55 -19.54
N PHE A 182 -27.20 -15.47 -18.77
CA PHE A 182 -26.29 -15.14 -17.66
C PHE A 182 -26.91 -13.96 -16.88
N GLY A 183 -27.85 -14.27 -16.00
CA GLY A 183 -28.54 -13.29 -15.15
C GLY A 183 -27.70 -12.92 -13.94
N LEU A 184 -26.96 -11.81 -14.03
CA LEU A 184 -26.47 -11.07 -12.87
C LEU A 184 -27.06 -9.67 -12.98
N ASP A 185 -28.32 -9.53 -12.59
CA ASP A 185 -29.00 -8.24 -12.54
C ASP A 185 -28.66 -7.54 -11.22
N LEU A 186 -28.34 -6.25 -11.30
CA LEU A 186 -27.98 -5.41 -10.16
C LEU A 186 -29.14 -5.30 -9.15
N MET A 187 -30.38 -5.53 -9.61
CA MET A 187 -31.57 -5.57 -8.76
C MET A 187 -31.59 -6.74 -7.76
N ASP A 188 -30.84 -7.83 -8.00
CA ASP A 188 -30.80 -8.99 -7.09
C ASP A 188 -29.98 -8.70 -5.81
N PHE A 189 -29.02 -7.78 -5.89
CA PHE A 189 -28.23 -7.34 -4.73
C PHE A 189 -28.94 -6.32 -3.83
N MET A 190 -29.98 -5.66 -4.34
CA MET A 190 -30.73 -4.63 -3.60
C MET A 190 -31.91 -5.20 -2.82
N LYS A 191 -32.26 -6.48 -2.99
CA LYS A 191 -33.47 -7.08 -2.43
C LYS A 191 -33.27 -7.70 -1.03
N ASN A 192 -32.04 -7.72 -0.52
CA ASN A 192 -31.71 -8.23 0.81
C ASN A 192 -31.11 -7.11 1.68
N GLY A 193 -31.91 -6.08 1.96
CA GLY A 193 -31.63 -5.03 2.94
C GLY A 193 -32.81 -4.88 3.87
#